data_AF-R9N3W5-F1
#
_entry.id   AF-R9N3W5-F1
#
_cell.length_a   1.000
_cell.length_b   1.000
_cell.length_c   1.000
_cell.angle_alpha   90.00
_cell.angle_beta   90.00
_cell.angle_gamma   90.00
#
_symmetry.space_group_name_H-M   'P 1'
#
loop_
_entity.id
_entity.type
_entity.pdbx_description
1 polymer ?
#
loop_
_entity_poly.entity_id
_entity_poly.type
_entity_poly.pdbx_seq_one_letter_code
_entity_poly.pdbx_strand_id
1 'polypeptide(L)'
;MKFYEITYIIEDEQQERLSALAERYEKVNGWNEKEILQFAVAATSKEEMESKLQFLEKEIVKMEKDWQEQEEKPKEKRKYISDEEYEKCKRVVSAYEKELDEIEVTVVDAGRFGFVKLIYYKFPYGFDDAIAYTDSLELFLDLWDEWFEAQLLALTKNTPMAELDYEDIFKCLSKDTQEELMAKREYFAEKAGIGAR
;
A
#
# COMPACT_ATOMS: atom_id res chain seq x y z
N MET A 1 -42.22 29.86 -7.44
CA MET A 1 -41.45 28.62 -7.64
C MET A 1 -42.28 27.47 -7.09
N LYS A 2 -42.54 26.41 -7.87
CA LYS A 2 -43.25 25.22 -7.36
C LYS A 2 -42.19 24.20 -6.99
N PHE A 3 -42.26 23.70 -5.77
CA PHE A 3 -41.40 22.61 -5.30
C PHE A 3 -42.22 21.33 -5.35
N TYR A 4 -41.62 20.28 -5.89
CA TYR A 4 -42.20 18.95 -5.92
C TYR A 4 -41.29 18.05 -5.10
N GLU A 5 -41.86 17.41 -4.08
CA GLU A 5 -41.17 16.44 -3.26
C GLU A 5 -41.47 15.06 -3.85
N ILE A 6 -40.46 14.43 -4.44
CA ILE A 6 -40.56 13.07 -4.97
C ILE A 6 -40.15 12.14 -3.85
N THR A 7 -41.10 11.40 -3.30
CA THR A 7 -40.83 10.35 -2.31
C THR A 7 -40.83 9.01 -3.04
N TYR A 8 -39.67 8.33 -3.02
CA TYR A 8 -39.55 6.97 -3.52
C TYR A 8 -39.78 6.00 -2.36
N ILE A 9 -40.71 5.07 -2.54
CA ILE A 9 -40.98 4.00 -1.57
C ILE A 9 -40.14 2.80 -1.98
N ILE A 10 -39.27 2.34 -1.08
CA ILE A 10 -38.48 1.12 -1.28
C ILE A 10 -39.46 -0.06 -1.26
N GLU A 11 -39.37 -0.93 -2.28
CA GLU A 11 -40.18 -2.14 -2.35
C GLU A 11 -39.66 -3.20 -1.38
N ASP A 12 -40.54 -4.08 -0.90
CA ASP A 12 -40.20 -5.13 0.08
C ASP A 12 -38.98 -5.97 -0.34
N GLU A 13 -38.86 -6.31 -1.64
CA GLU A 13 -37.71 -7.05 -2.19
C GLU A 13 -36.38 -6.28 -2.07
N GLN A 14 -36.41 -4.96 -2.34
CA GLN A 14 -35.23 -4.10 -2.21
C GLN A 14 -34.85 -3.93 -0.75
N GLN A 15 -35.84 -3.87 0.14
CA GLN A 15 -35.64 -3.80 1.58
C GLN A 15 -35.00 -5.09 2.11
N GLU A 16 -35.49 -6.27 1.72
CA GLU A 16 -34.89 -7.55 2.10
C GLU A 16 -33.42 -7.66 1.65
N ARG A 17 -33.10 -7.24 0.42
CA ARG A 17 -31.72 -7.20 -0.08
C ARG A 17 -30.84 -6.25 0.73
N LEU A 18 -31.36 -5.08 1.08
CA LEU A 18 -30.63 -4.10 1.92
C LEU A 18 -30.36 -4.64 3.32
N SER A 19 -31.34 -5.25 3.97
CA SER A 19 -31.15 -5.89 5.28
C SER A 19 -30.10 -6.99 5.21
N ALA A 20 -30.15 -7.85 4.19
CA ALA A 20 -29.17 -8.91 4.00
C ALA A 20 -27.75 -8.38 3.74
N LEU A 21 -27.62 -7.27 2.98
CA LEU A 21 -26.33 -6.61 2.79
C LEU A 21 -25.82 -5.99 4.09
N ALA A 22 -26.69 -5.33 4.86
CA ALA A 22 -26.33 -4.72 6.13
C ALA A 22 -25.71 -5.73 7.10
N GLU A 23 -26.31 -6.90 7.27
CA GLU A 23 -25.77 -7.96 8.13
C GLU A 23 -24.36 -8.42 7.68
N ARG A 24 -24.13 -8.51 6.37
CA ARG A 24 -22.84 -8.94 5.80
C ARG A 24 -21.77 -7.87 5.98
N TYR A 25 -22.09 -6.62 5.69
CA TYR A 25 -21.17 -5.48 5.86
C TYR A 25 -20.82 -5.26 7.34
N GLU A 26 -21.80 -5.36 8.25
CA GLU A 26 -21.57 -5.25 9.68
C GLU A 26 -20.54 -6.29 10.16
N LYS A 27 -20.62 -7.52 9.64
CA LYS A 27 -19.68 -8.59 9.97
C LYS A 27 -18.26 -8.33 9.45
N VAL A 28 -18.12 -7.78 8.24
CA VAL A 28 -16.83 -7.65 7.55
C VAL A 28 -16.08 -6.38 7.93
N ASN A 29 -16.77 -5.24 8.02
CA ASN A 29 -16.14 -3.93 8.25
C ASN A 29 -16.83 -3.07 9.32
N GLY A 30 -17.87 -3.60 9.98
CA GLY A 30 -18.59 -2.91 11.06
C GLY A 30 -19.60 -1.87 10.62
N TRP A 31 -19.89 -1.76 9.31
CA TRP A 31 -20.92 -0.85 8.83
C TRP A 31 -22.31 -1.34 9.22
N ASN A 32 -23.05 -0.51 9.95
CA ASN A 32 -24.39 -0.85 10.41
C ASN A 32 -25.46 -0.57 9.34
N GLU A 33 -26.66 -1.07 9.58
CA GLU A 33 -27.81 -0.95 8.66
C GLU A 33 -28.06 0.50 8.22
N LYS A 34 -27.91 1.48 9.12
CA LYS A 34 -28.14 2.90 8.77
C LYS A 34 -27.13 3.42 7.76
N GLU A 35 -25.87 2.99 7.83
CA GLU A 35 -24.80 3.42 6.92
C GLU A 35 -25.01 2.83 5.52
N ILE A 36 -25.42 1.56 5.44
CA ILE A 36 -25.79 0.88 4.19
C ILE A 36 -27.06 1.48 3.60
N LEU A 37 -28.07 1.75 4.43
CA LEU A 37 -29.31 2.40 4.00
C LEU A 37 -29.06 3.82 3.50
N GLN A 38 -28.17 4.60 4.11
CA GLN A 38 -27.85 5.94 3.64
C GLN A 38 -27.24 5.94 2.23
N PHE A 39 -26.48 4.90 1.87
CA PHE A 39 -25.93 4.74 0.52
C PHE A 39 -27.02 4.44 -0.51
N ALA A 40 -27.98 3.58 -0.16
CA ALA A 40 -29.07 3.18 -1.05
C ALA A 40 -30.18 4.23 -1.20
N VAL A 41 -30.55 4.92 -0.11
CA VAL A 41 -31.61 5.94 -0.06
C VAL A 41 -31.21 7.23 -0.78
N ALA A 42 -29.92 7.45 -1.03
CA ALA A 42 -29.44 8.54 -1.88
C ALA A 42 -29.76 8.36 -3.37
N ALA A 43 -30.37 7.24 -3.78
CA ALA A 43 -30.82 7.03 -5.15
C ALA A 43 -32.03 7.91 -5.50
N THR A 44 -32.02 8.49 -6.69
CA THR A 44 -33.10 9.35 -7.21
C THR A 44 -34.09 8.60 -8.10
N SER A 45 -33.81 7.33 -8.42
CA SER A 45 -34.68 6.45 -9.21
C SER A 45 -34.52 4.97 -8.82
N LYS A 46 -35.49 4.14 -9.22
CA LYS A 46 -35.45 2.67 -9.03
C LYS A 46 -34.25 2.03 -9.72
N GLU A 47 -33.93 2.48 -10.93
CA GLU A 47 -32.79 1.98 -11.71
C GLU A 47 -31.45 2.35 -11.04
N GLU A 48 -31.35 3.56 -10.48
CA GLU A 48 -30.17 3.98 -9.73
C GLU A 48 -30.02 3.17 -8.43
N MET A 49 -31.12 2.90 -7.73
CA MET A 49 -31.13 2.06 -6.53
C MET A 49 -30.66 0.64 -6.85
N GLU A 50 -31.18 0.03 -7.92
CA GLU A 50 -30.78 -1.30 -8.35
C GLU A 50 -29.29 -1.36 -8.71
N SER A 51 -28.79 -0.33 -9.40
CA SER A 51 -27.37 -0.22 -9.74
C SER A 51 -26.49 -0.12 -8.50
N LYS A 52 -26.93 0.63 -7.48
CA LYS A 52 -26.22 0.76 -6.19
C LYS A 52 -26.25 -0.54 -5.39
N LEU A 53 -27.37 -1.27 -5.40
CA LEU A 53 -27.48 -2.59 -4.77
C LEU A 53 -26.52 -3.59 -5.40
N GLN A 54 -26.49 -3.67 -6.73
CA GLN A 54 -25.55 -4.54 -7.46
C GLN A 54 -24.08 -4.20 -7.18
N PHE A 55 -23.77 -2.90 -7.07
CA PHE A 55 -22.43 -2.46 -6.68
C PHE A 55 -22.08 -2.95 -5.27
N LEU A 56 -22.96 -2.74 -4.29
CA LEU A 56 -22.75 -3.20 -2.91
C LEU A 56 -22.62 -4.72 -2.83
N GLU A 57 -23.42 -5.47 -3.59
CA GLU A 57 -23.37 -6.94 -3.67
C GLU A 57 -22.03 -7.43 -4.24
N LYS A 58 -21.46 -6.74 -5.22
CA LYS A 58 -20.16 -7.08 -5.80
C LYS A 58 -19.01 -6.77 -4.85
N GLU A 59 -19.03 -5.60 -4.23
CA GLU A 59 -17.95 -5.19 -3.32
C GLU A 59 -17.90 -6.05 -2.06
N ILE A 60 -19.05 -6.40 -1.47
CA ILE A 60 -19.06 -7.25 -0.26
C ILE A 60 -18.49 -8.64 -0.53
N VAL A 61 -18.69 -9.21 -1.72
CA VAL A 61 -18.10 -10.51 -2.09
C VAL A 61 -16.57 -10.43 -2.11
N LYS A 62 -16.03 -9.33 -2.63
CA LYS A 62 -14.58 -9.09 -2.61
C LYS A 62 -14.07 -8.91 -1.17
N MET A 63 -14.75 -8.08 -0.39
CA MET A 63 -14.37 -7.83 1.01
C MET A 63 -14.46 -9.08 1.88
N GLU A 64 -15.48 -9.93 1.69
CA GLU A 64 -15.62 -11.20 2.39
C GLU A 64 -14.49 -12.17 2.05
N LYS A 65 -14.08 -12.23 0.78
CA LYS A 65 -12.93 -13.03 0.35
C LYS A 65 -11.65 -12.53 1.01
N ASP A 66 -11.39 -11.23 0.97
CA ASP A 66 -10.23 -10.61 1.61
C ASP A 66 -10.25 -10.83 3.13
N TRP A 67 -11.44 -10.76 3.75
CA TRP A 67 -11.65 -10.99 5.19
C TRP A 67 -11.37 -12.45 5.59
N GLN A 68 -11.83 -13.43 4.80
CA GLN A 68 -11.53 -14.85 5.04
C GLN A 68 -10.03 -15.15 4.87
N GLU A 69 -9.40 -14.61 3.83
CA GLU A 69 -7.95 -14.74 3.63
C GLU A 69 -7.14 -14.10 4.78
N GLN A 70 -7.66 -13.03 5.39
CA GLN A 70 -7.06 -12.40 6.58
C GLN A 70 -7.33 -13.16 7.88
N GLU A 71 -8.49 -13.82 8.04
CA GLU A 71 -8.81 -14.64 9.21
C GLU A 71 -8.01 -15.96 9.23
N GLU A 72 -7.76 -16.54 8.06
CA GLU A 72 -6.97 -17.78 7.92
C GLU A 72 -5.45 -17.52 8.07
N LYS A 73 -4.98 -16.30 7.79
CA LYS A 73 -3.62 -15.90 8.16
C LYS A 73 -3.53 -15.87 9.69
N PRO A 74 -2.50 -16.51 10.30
CA PRO A 74 -2.31 -16.38 11.73
C PRO A 74 -2.27 -14.89 12.04
N LYS A 75 -3.13 -14.43 12.96
CA LYS A 75 -3.09 -13.06 13.48
C LYS A 75 -1.68 -12.86 14.03
N GLU A 76 -0.78 -12.33 13.21
CA GLU A 76 0.52 -11.90 13.67
C GLU A 76 0.24 -10.97 14.83
N LYS A 77 0.67 -11.37 16.02
CA LYS A 77 0.62 -10.48 17.17
C LYS A 77 1.30 -9.20 16.71
N ARG A 78 0.57 -8.08 16.68
CA ARG A 78 1.07 -6.76 16.29
C ARG A 78 2.50 -6.62 16.82
N LYS A 79 3.47 -6.76 15.93
CA LYS A 79 4.89 -6.73 16.30
C LYS A 79 5.22 -5.25 16.36
N TYR A 80 5.28 -4.71 17.56
CA TYR A 80 5.82 -3.37 17.76
C TYR A 80 7.33 -3.46 17.65
N ILE A 81 7.93 -2.41 17.11
CA ILE A 81 9.39 -2.30 17.04
C ILE A 81 9.98 -2.28 18.46
N SER A 82 11.11 -2.95 18.66
CA SER A 82 11.87 -2.86 19.91
C SER A 82 12.72 -1.58 19.91
N ASP A 83 13.13 -1.11 21.08
CA ASP A 83 14.05 0.04 21.17
C ASP A 83 15.37 -0.22 20.43
N GLU A 84 15.84 -1.47 20.42
CA GLU A 84 17.05 -1.88 19.70
C GLU A 84 16.87 -1.80 18.18
N GLU A 85 15.77 -2.35 17.64
CA GLU A 85 15.49 -2.27 16.21
C GLU A 85 15.17 -0.85 15.77
N TYR A 86 14.53 -0.07 16.64
CA TYR A 86 14.26 1.34 16.38
C TYR A 86 15.56 2.11 16.11
N GLU A 87 16.58 1.95 16.96
CA GLU A 87 17.88 2.60 16.75
C GLU A 87 18.65 2.05 15.54
N LYS A 88 18.47 0.78 15.18
CA LYS A 88 19.05 0.22 13.94
C LYS A 88 18.35 0.78 12.69
N CYS A 89 17.02 0.80 12.66
CA CYS A 89 16.25 1.38 11.55
C CYS A 89 16.58 2.86 11.35
N LYS A 90 16.77 3.64 12.41
CA LYS A 90 17.23 5.05 12.28
C LYS A 90 18.57 5.15 11.55
N ARG A 91 19.52 4.26 11.84
CA ARG A 91 20.81 4.24 11.13
C ARG A 91 20.64 3.84 9.66
N VAL A 92 19.76 2.89 9.36
CA VAL A 92 19.41 2.51 7.98
C VAL A 92 18.86 3.71 7.22
N VAL A 93 17.83 4.39 7.75
CA VAL A 93 17.24 5.59 7.11
C VAL A 93 18.30 6.68 6.92
N SER A 94 19.15 6.91 7.92
CA SER A 94 20.25 7.89 7.82
C SER A 94 21.33 7.49 6.80
N ALA A 95 21.46 6.20 6.49
CA ALA A 95 22.40 5.72 5.49
C ALA A 95 22.00 6.17 4.09
N TYR A 96 20.71 6.12 3.78
CA TYR A 96 20.11 6.41 2.47
C TYR A 96 19.52 7.82 2.32
N GLU A 97 19.53 8.65 3.37
CA GLU A 97 18.83 9.95 3.42
C GLU A 97 18.95 10.79 2.14
N LYS A 98 20.16 10.89 1.56
CA LYS A 98 20.37 11.68 0.34
C LYS A 98 19.81 11.02 -0.91
N GLU A 99 19.97 9.71 -0.97
CA GLU A 99 19.60 8.89 -2.12
C GLU A 99 18.10 8.67 -2.24
N LEU A 100 17.35 8.68 -1.12
CA LEU A 100 15.89 8.56 -1.14
C LEU A 100 15.21 9.78 -1.78
N ASP A 101 15.72 10.98 -1.53
CA ASP A 101 15.21 12.22 -2.13
C ASP A 101 15.32 12.20 -3.67
N GLU A 102 16.39 11.61 -4.20
CA GLU A 102 16.63 11.52 -5.65
C GLU A 102 15.64 10.59 -6.37
N ILE A 103 15.06 9.63 -5.65
CA ILE A 103 14.14 8.61 -6.19
C ILE A 103 12.69 8.81 -5.72
N GLU A 104 12.37 9.96 -5.11
CA GLU A 104 11.03 10.31 -4.59
C GLU A 104 10.48 9.29 -3.57
N VAL A 105 11.36 8.60 -2.85
CA VAL A 105 11.01 7.70 -1.74
C VAL A 105 11.14 8.46 -0.43
N THR A 106 10.22 8.25 0.50
CA THR A 106 10.30 8.82 1.85
C THR A 106 10.08 7.75 2.89
N VAL A 107 10.83 7.81 4.00
CA VAL A 107 10.59 6.95 5.16
C VAL A 107 10.25 7.81 6.36
N VAL A 108 9.09 7.55 6.98
CA VAL A 108 8.62 8.27 8.16
C VAL A 108 8.73 7.40 9.41
N ASP A 109 9.12 8.02 10.52
CA ASP A 109 9.09 7.39 11.84
C ASP A 109 7.65 7.36 12.37
N ALA A 110 7.10 6.15 12.51
CA ALA A 110 5.76 5.90 13.06
C ALA A 110 5.77 5.47 14.54
N GLY A 111 6.87 5.74 15.25
CA GLY A 111 7.06 5.43 16.66
C GLY A 111 7.01 3.93 16.91
N ARG A 112 6.13 3.48 17.81
CA ARG A 112 6.01 2.05 18.17
C ARG A 112 5.65 1.14 16.98
N PHE A 113 5.12 1.70 15.91
CA PHE A 113 4.75 0.97 14.71
C PHE A 113 5.94 0.77 13.74
N GLY A 114 7.12 1.31 14.07
CA GLY A 114 8.32 1.21 13.26
C GLY A 114 8.47 2.35 12.26
N PHE A 115 9.09 2.04 11.12
CA PHE A 115 9.38 3.00 10.05
C PHE A 115 8.51 2.68 8.84
N VAL A 116 7.87 3.69 8.25
CA VAL A 116 6.95 3.50 7.13
C VAL A 116 7.56 4.12 5.87
N LYS A 117 7.86 3.28 4.88
CA LYS A 117 8.23 3.71 3.54
C LYS A 117 6.97 4.15 2.79
N LEU A 118 7.03 5.33 2.18
CA LEU A 118 5.99 5.95 1.38
C LEU A 118 6.55 6.16 -0.03
N ILE A 119 5.84 5.65 -1.04
CA ILE A 119 6.27 5.70 -2.45
C ILE A 119 5.10 6.06 -3.37
N TYR A 120 5.43 6.46 -4.60
CA TYR A 120 4.48 6.83 -5.65
C TYR A 120 3.54 7.96 -5.26
N TYR A 121 4.10 9.10 -4.86
CA TYR A 121 3.31 10.28 -4.56
C TYR A 121 2.62 10.83 -5.81
N LYS A 122 1.30 10.99 -5.74
CA LYS A 122 0.45 11.57 -6.79
C LYS A 122 -0.41 12.66 -6.18
N PHE A 123 -0.10 13.92 -6.48
CA PHE A 123 -0.98 15.02 -6.06
C PHE A 123 -2.32 14.98 -6.84
N PRO A 124 -3.49 15.18 -6.18
CA PRO A 124 -3.72 15.42 -4.75
C PRO A 124 -4.03 14.14 -3.93
N TYR A 125 -3.90 12.96 -4.53
CA TYR A 125 -4.33 11.67 -3.99
C TYR A 125 -3.42 11.10 -2.89
N GLY A 126 -2.17 11.58 -2.77
CA GLY A 126 -1.23 11.13 -1.75
C GLY A 126 -0.29 10.05 -2.28
N PHE A 127 0.19 9.17 -1.40
CA PHE A 127 1.05 8.03 -1.77
C PHE A 127 0.19 6.81 -2.12
N ASP A 128 0.54 6.09 -3.18
CA ASP A 128 -0.18 4.86 -3.54
C ASP A 128 0.14 3.72 -2.57
N ASP A 129 1.37 3.65 -2.05
CA ASP A 129 1.83 2.57 -1.17
C ASP A 129 2.47 3.09 0.14
N ALA A 130 2.21 2.34 1.22
CA ALA A 130 2.77 2.55 2.54
C ALA A 130 3.12 1.20 3.18
N ILE A 131 4.42 0.98 3.45
CA ILE A 131 4.92 -0.30 3.98
C ILE A 131 5.65 -0.05 5.30
N ALA A 132 5.27 -0.78 6.35
CA ALA A 132 5.83 -0.62 7.70
C ALA A 132 6.89 -1.67 8.01
N TYR A 133 8.02 -1.24 8.56
CA TYR A 133 9.15 -2.09 8.93
C TYR A 133 9.43 -1.99 10.43
N THR A 134 9.60 -3.15 11.06
CA THR A 134 10.03 -3.27 12.46
C THR A 134 11.35 -4.01 12.62
N ASP A 135 11.96 -4.38 11.49
CA ASP A 135 13.26 -5.04 11.39
C ASP A 135 14.15 -4.22 10.47
N SER A 136 15.35 -3.91 10.94
CA SER A 136 16.31 -3.05 10.26
C SER A 136 16.94 -3.71 9.03
N LEU A 137 17.08 -5.04 8.99
CA LEU A 137 17.60 -5.73 7.82
C LEU A 137 16.56 -5.74 6.70
N GLU A 138 15.28 -5.98 7.02
CA GLU A 138 14.19 -5.89 6.05
C GLU A 138 14.11 -4.49 5.43
N LEU A 139 14.12 -3.44 6.26
CA LEU A 139 14.15 -2.05 5.78
C LEU A 139 15.39 -1.78 4.91
N PHE A 140 16.57 -2.28 5.31
CA PHE A 140 17.80 -2.06 4.55
C PHE A 140 17.76 -2.69 3.15
N LEU A 141 17.30 -3.93 3.05
CA LEU A 141 17.22 -4.65 1.78
C LEU A 141 16.20 -3.99 0.84
N ASP A 142 15.06 -3.59 1.39
CA ASP A 142 14.02 -2.93 0.63
C ASP A 142 14.45 -1.55 0.09
N LEU A 143 15.10 -0.71 0.90
CA LEU A 143 15.64 0.56 0.42
C LEU A 143 16.80 0.39 -0.58
N TRP A 144 17.59 -0.68 -0.43
CA TRP A 144 18.60 -1.03 -1.41
C TRP A 144 17.96 -1.34 -2.76
N ASP A 145 16.92 -2.18 -2.78
CA ASP A 145 16.24 -2.57 -4.01
C ASP A 145 15.61 -1.36 -4.71
N GLU A 146 14.90 -0.49 -3.98
CA GLU A 146 14.32 0.75 -4.53
C GLU A 146 15.38 1.64 -5.19
N TRP A 147 16.49 1.87 -4.49
CA TRP A 147 17.58 2.70 -5.03
C TRP A 147 18.27 2.03 -6.22
N PHE A 148 18.56 0.74 -6.12
CA PHE A 148 19.26 -0.03 -7.14
C PHE A 148 18.44 -0.09 -8.44
N GLU A 149 17.16 -0.43 -8.35
CA GLU A 149 16.24 -0.44 -9.49
C GLU A 149 16.17 0.93 -10.17
N ALA A 150 16.06 2.01 -9.38
CA ALA A 150 16.08 3.37 -9.91
C ALA A 150 17.40 3.69 -10.65
N GLN A 151 18.55 3.24 -10.15
CA GLN A 151 19.83 3.41 -10.87
C GLN A 151 19.86 2.64 -12.19
N LEU A 152 19.40 1.39 -12.20
CA LEU A 152 19.34 0.58 -13.42
C LEU A 152 18.45 1.22 -14.49
N LEU A 153 17.28 1.72 -14.09
CA LEU A 153 16.36 2.43 -14.98
C LEU A 153 16.98 3.74 -15.51
N ALA A 154 17.70 4.49 -14.67
CA ALA A 154 18.37 5.71 -15.08
C ALA A 154 19.48 5.43 -16.12
N LEU A 155 20.29 4.39 -15.91
CA LEU A 155 21.37 3.98 -16.81
C LEU A 155 20.88 3.45 -18.16
N THR A 156 19.73 2.77 -18.17
CA THR A 156 19.17 2.15 -19.39
C THR A 156 18.13 3.00 -20.09
N LYS A 157 17.82 4.18 -19.57
CA LYS A 157 16.80 5.08 -20.11
C LYS A 157 17.02 5.34 -21.61
N ASN A 158 15.98 5.12 -22.41
CA ASN A 158 15.97 5.24 -23.88
C ASN A 158 16.85 4.21 -24.62
N THR A 159 17.22 3.11 -23.98
CA THR A 159 17.90 1.98 -24.63
C THR A 159 16.96 0.77 -24.70
N PRO A 160 17.21 -0.18 -25.61
CA PRO A 160 16.45 -1.44 -25.63
C PRO A 160 16.56 -2.26 -24.34
N MET A 161 17.57 -2.00 -23.50
CA MET A 161 17.76 -2.70 -22.24
C MET A 161 16.70 -2.32 -21.19
N ALA A 162 16.00 -1.19 -21.34
CA ALA A 162 14.96 -0.77 -20.39
C ALA A 162 13.75 -1.73 -20.33
N GLU A 163 13.59 -2.61 -21.32
CA GLU A 163 12.53 -3.63 -21.39
C GLU A 163 12.94 -4.98 -20.77
N LEU A 164 14.21 -5.12 -20.35
CA LEU A 164 14.70 -6.31 -19.67
C LEU A 164 14.32 -6.28 -18.19
N ASP A 165 14.32 -7.44 -17.53
CA ASP A 165 14.26 -7.46 -16.08
C ASP A 165 15.53 -6.87 -15.46
N TYR A 166 15.45 -6.44 -14.20
CA TYR A 166 16.55 -5.77 -13.52
C TYR A 166 17.82 -6.62 -13.41
N GLU A 167 17.68 -7.95 -13.27
CA GLU A 167 18.82 -8.86 -13.17
C GLU A 167 19.59 -8.92 -14.50
N ASP A 168 18.86 -8.99 -15.62
CA ASP A 168 19.42 -9.00 -16.96
C ASP A 168 19.97 -7.63 -17.36
N ILE A 169 19.32 -6.52 -16.96
CA ILE A 169 19.90 -5.18 -17.08
C ILE A 169 21.27 -5.14 -16.41
N PHE A 170 21.34 -5.56 -15.14
CA PHE A 170 22.58 -5.52 -14.38
C PHE A 170 23.69 -6.36 -15.04
N LYS A 171 23.37 -7.56 -15.52
CA LYS A 171 24.33 -8.43 -16.24
C LYS A 171 24.86 -7.79 -17.53
N CYS A 172 24.05 -6.99 -18.21
CA CYS A 172 24.43 -6.27 -19.43
C CYS A 172 25.31 -5.04 -19.19
N LEU A 173 25.36 -4.51 -17.96
CA LEU A 173 26.22 -3.37 -17.62
C LEU A 173 27.71 -3.72 -17.74
N SER A 174 28.55 -2.70 -17.89
CA SER A 174 30.00 -2.87 -17.84
C SER A 174 30.45 -3.41 -16.47
N LYS A 175 31.59 -4.10 -16.42
CA LYS A 175 32.11 -4.64 -15.15
C LYS A 175 32.40 -3.52 -14.13
N ASP A 176 32.98 -2.42 -14.59
CA ASP A 176 33.26 -1.25 -13.75
C ASP A 176 31.96 -0.69 -13.14
N THR A 177 30.87 -0.60 -13.91
CA THR A 177 29.57 -0.12 -13.41
C THR A 177 28.93 -1.11 -12.43
N GLN A 178 29.02 -2.41 -12.69
CA GLN A 178 28.54 -3.45 -11.76
C GLN A 178 29.28 -3.34 -10.42
N GLU A 179 30.60 -3.16 -10.45
CA GLU A 179 31.44 -3.01 -9.26
C GLU A 179 31.11 -1.73 -8.49
N GLU A 180 30.90 -0.61 -9.17
CA GLU A 180 30.51 0.67 -8.54
C GLU A 180 29.17 0.56 -7.79
N LEU A 181 28.15 -0.04 -8.41
CA LEU A 181 26.86 -0.27 -7.77
C LEU A 181 27.01 -1.14 -6.51
N MET A 182 27.75 -2.24 -6.61
CA MET A 182 27.97 -3.13 -5.46
C MET A 182 28.80 -2.49 -4.36
N ALA A 183 29.82 -1.68 -4.70
CA ALA A 183 30.58 -0.91 -3.72
C ALA A 183 29.69 0.10 -2.99
N LYS A 184 28.70 0.69 -3.68
CA LYS A 184 27.71 1.57 -3.04
C LYS A 184 26.82 0.81 -2.05
N ARG A 185 26.43 -0.43 -2.36
CA ARG A 185 25.71 -1.31 -1.40
C ARG A 185 26.52 -1.52 -0.13
N GLU A 186 27.81 -1.82 -0.27
CA GLU A 186 28.73 -2.01 0.87
C GLU A 186 28.84 -0.73 1.70
N TYR A 187 28.97 0.42 1.04
CA TYR A 187 28.96 1.73 1.70
C TYR A 187 27.70 1.96 2.54
N PHE A 188 26.52 1.66 1.99
CA PHE A 188 25.27 1.78 2.74
C PHE A 188 25.21 0.81 3.91
N ALA A 189 25.64 -0.43 3.71
CA ALA A 189 25.64 -1.47 4.74
C ALA A 189 26.54 -1.06 5.93
N GLU A 190 27.75 -0.57 5.66
CA GLU A 190 28.67 -0.05 6.68
C GLU A 190 28.05 1.11 7.46
N LYS A 191 27.49 2.10 6.75
CA LYS A 191 26.88 3.28 7.36
C LYS A 191 25.64 2.94 8.19
N ALA A 192 24.87 1.93 7.78
CA ALA A 192 23.72 1.41 8.49
C ALA A 192 24.11 0.51 9.69
N GLY A 193 25.35 0.02 9.73
CA GLY A 193 25.80 -0.98 10.70
C GLY A 193 25.28 -2.39 10.41
N ILE A 194 24.92 -2.68 9.16
CA ILE A 194 24.48 -3.99 8.69
C ILE A 194 25.71 -4.74 8.16
N GLY A 195 26.11 -5.83 8.82
CA GLY A 195 27.21 -6.69 8.36
C GLY A 195 28.61 -6.40 8.93
N ALA A 196 28.77 -5.48 9.88
CA ALA A 196 30.01 -5.35 10.64
C ALA A 196 30.09 -6.43 11.74
N ARG A 197 30.90 -7.48 11.50
CA ARG A 197 31.48 -8.34 12.53
C ARG A 197 32.99 -8.34 12.42
#